data_AF-A0A661SRD2-F1
#
_entry.id   AF-A0A661SRD2-F1
#
_cell.length_a   1.000
_cell.length_b   1.000
_cell.length_c   1.000
_cell.angle_alpha   90.00
_cell.angle_beta   90.00
_cell.angle_gamma   90.00
#
_symmetry.space_group_name_H-M   'P 1'
#
loop_
_entity.id
_entity.type
_entity.pdbx_description
1 polymer ?
#
loop_
_entity_poly.entity_id
_entity_poly.type
_entity_poly.pdbx_seq_one_letter_code
_entity_poly.pdbx_strand_id
1 'polypeptide(L)'
;MKKTVSEKQADDEMRPEYDFSGAVRGKYAKSLRENGYTVRIYHTDGTFSERRVLGEKTVIPDADVWEYFSSSDAVNNALRTLISLVPNKQAGSPSA
;
A
#
# COMPACT_ATOMS: atom_id res chain seq x y z
N MET A 1 24.44 14.40 -53.27
CA MET A 1 23.33 13.48 -52.90
C MET A 1 22.73 13.97 -51.59
N LYS A 2 21.46 14.37 -51.58
CA LYS A 2 20.78 14.93 -50.40
C LYS A 2 20.39 13.78 -49.47
N LYS A 3 20.89 13.77 -48.23
CA LYS A 3 20.38 12.89 -47.16
C LYS A 3 18.97 13.37 -46.80
N THR A 4 17.96 12.61 -47.16
CA THR A 4 16.60 12.77 -46.62
C THR A 4 16.60 12.17 -45.22
N VAL A 5 16.64 13.04 -44.21
CA VAL A 5 16.38 12.65 -42.82
C VAL A 5 14.89 12.33 -42.74
N SER A 6 14.56 11.04 -42.64
CA SER A 6 13.21 10.61 -42.29
C SER A 6 12.94 11.10 -40.86
N GLU A 7 12.08 12.10 -40.74
CA GLU A 7 11.47 12.49 -39.47
C GLU A 7 10.69 11.28 -38.95
N LYS A 8 11.31 10.50 -38.05
CA LYS A 8 10.55 9.71 -37.10
C LYS A 8 9.91 10.71 -36.15
N GLN A 9 8.72 11.17 -36.52
CA GLN A 9 7.78 11.79 -35.61
C GLN A 9 7.66 10.79 -34.46
N ALA A 10 8.27 11.12 -33.31
CA ALA A 10 8.09 10.33 -32.12
C ALA A 10 6.59 10.33 -31.86
N ASP A 11 6.02 9.13 -31.80
CA ASP A 11 4.65 8.88 -31.36
C ASP A 11 4.59 9.30 -29.88
N ASP A 12 4.52 10.62 -29.67
CA ASP A 12 4.37 11.30 -28.38
C ASP A 12 2.89 11.33 -27.97
N GLU A 13 2.04 10.66 -28.75
CA GLU A 13 0.63 10.47 -28.47
C GLU A 13 0.47 9.34 -27.44
N MET A 14 -0.14 9.67 -26.30
CA MET A 14 -0.39 8.66 -25.27
C MET A 14 -1.26 7.55 -25.83
N ARG A 15 -0.79 6.31 -25.68
CA ARG A 15 -1.52 5.14 -26.18
C ARG A 15 -2.92 5.11 -25.53
N PRO A 16 -3.98 4.70 -26.26
CA PRO A 16 -5.36 4.72 -25.76
C PRO A 16 -5.57 3.99 -24.43
N GLU A 17 -4.71 3.01 -24.09
CA GLU A 17 -4.76 2.29 -22.81
C GLU A 17 -4.35 3.16 -21.60
N TYR A 18 -3.75 4.32 -21.85
CA TYR A 18 -3.30 5.29 -20.87
C TYR A 18 -4.14 6.59 -20.92
N ASP A 19 -5.47 6.47 -20.92
CA ASP A 19 -6.36 7.62 -20.74
C ASP A 19 -6.42 8.05 -19.26
N PHE A 20 -5.81 9.18 -18.95
CA PHE A 20 -5.84 9.78 -17.61
C PHE A 20 -6.81 10.97 -17.48
N SER A 21 -7.70 11.19 -18.45
CA SER A 21 -8.66 12.31 -18.40
C SER A 21 -9.56 12.30 -17.15
N GLY A 22 -9.85 11.12 -16.59
CA GLY A 22 -10.58 10.93 -15.32
C GLY A 22 -9.71 10.85 -14.06
N ALA A 23 -8.40 11.10 -14.16
CA ALA A 23 -7.48 10.91 -13.04
C ALA A 23 -7.59 12.04 -12.01
N VAL A 24 -7.76 11.67 -10.73
CA VAL A 24 -7.75 12.59 -9.59
C VAL A 24 -6.44 12.45 -8.84
N ARG A 25 -5.67 13.54 -8.77
CA ARG A 25 -4.39 13.56 -8.05
C ARG A 25 -4.62 13.21 -6.58
N GLY A 26 -3.88 12.21 -6.09
CA GLY A 26 -3.88 11.81 -4.68
C GLY A 26 -5.04 10.92 -4.23
N LYS A 27 -5.95 10.49 -5.14
CA LYS A 27 -7.11 9.65 -4.81
C LYS A 27 -6.78 8.42 -3.93
N TYR A 28 -5.64 7.79 -4.18
CA TYR A 28 -5.21 6.57 -3.47
C TYR A 28 -4.04 6.79 -2.49
N ALA A 29 -3.53 8.03 -2.37
CA ALA A 29 -2.31 8.31 -1.60
C ALA A 29 -2.43 7.89 -0.13
N LYS A 30 -3.55 8.24 0.52
CA LYS A 30 -3.81 7.90 1.92
C LYS A 30 -3.89 6.39 2.13
N SER A 31 -4.70 5.70 1.32
CA SER A 31 -4.87 4.25 1.45
C SER A 31 -3.58 3.48 1.21
N LEU A 32 -2.79 3.90 0.22
CA LEU A 32 -1.51 3.26 -0.09
C LEU A 32 -0.51 3.39 1.07
N ARG A 33 -0.45 4.57 1.69
CA ARG A 33 0.42 4.83 2.84
C ARG A 33 -0.03 4.04 4.07
N GLU A 34 -1.32 4.00 4.35
CA GLU A 34 -1.86 3.35 5.55
C GLU A 34 -1.84 1.82 5.46
N ASN A 35 -2.25 1.26 4.32
CA ASN A 35 -2.50 -0.17 4.17
C ASN A 35 -1.37 -0.92 3.44
N GLY A 36 -0.46 -0.20 2.76
CA GLY A 36 0.55 -0.82 1.92
C GLY A 36 -0.03 -1.33 0.60
N TYR A 37 0.75 -2.16 -0.10
CA TYR A 37 0.39 -2.72 -1.40
C TYR A 37 1.21 -3.97 -1.74
N THR A 38 0.69 -4.78 -2.65
CA THR A 38 1.40 -5.94 -3.20
C THR A 38 1.77 -5.69 -4.65
N VAL A 39 3.04 -5.84 -4.99
CA VAL A 39 3.57 -5.76 -6.35
C VAL A 39 3.73 -7.18 -6.88
N ARG A 40 3.08 -7.48 -8.02
CA ARG A 40 3.28 -8.71 -8.78
C ARG A 40 3.93 -8.38 -10.11
N ILE A 41 5.12 -8.94 -10.36
CA ILE A 41 5.85 -8.75 -11.62
C ILE A 41 5.79 -10.07 -12.36
N TYR A 42 5.11 -10.08 -13.50
CA TYR A 42 5.04 -11.25 -14.38
C TYR A 42 6.26 -11.25 -15.31
N HIS A 43 6.97 -12.36 -15.34
CA HIS A 43 8.12 -12.58 -16.20
C HIS A 43 7.68 -13.24 -17.51
N THR A 44 8.51 -13.13 -18.54
CA THR A 44 8.23 -13.69 -19.88
C THR A 44 8.22 -15.22 -19.90
N ASP A 45 8.77 -15.86 -18.88
CA ASP A 45 8.76 -17.32 -18.69
C ASP A 45 7.46 -17.84 -18.03
N GLY A 46 6.50 -16.96 -17.75
CA GLY A 46 5.23 -17.29 -17.12
C GLY A 46 5.27 -17.33 -15.59
N THR A 47 6.44 -17.11 -14.97
CA THR A 47 6.55 -16.96 -13.51
C THR A 47 6.16 -15.56 -13.07
N PHE A 48 5.99 -15.37 -11.75
CA PHE A 48 5.86 -14.03 -11.18
C PHE A 48 6.68 -13.91 -9.89
N SER A 49 7.16 -12.69 -9.63
CA SER A 49 7.67 -12.30 -8.33
C SER A 49 6.61 -11.47 -7.60
N GLU A 50 6.35 -11.82 -6.33
CA GLU A 50 5.45 -11.07 -5.45
C GLU A 50 6.25 -10.40 -4.34
N ARG A 51 6.04 -9.09 -4.17
CA ARG A 51 6.59 -8.32 -3.06
C ARG A 51 5.47 -7.57 -2.36
N ARG A 52 5.35 -7.76 -1.05
CA ARG A 52 4.45 -6.96 -0.22
C ARG A 52 5.22 -5.79 0.39
N VAL A 53 4.70 -4.58 0.18
CA VAL A 53 5.15 -3.35 0.83
C VAL A 53 4.15 -3.03 1.92
N LEU A 54 4.63 -2.92 3.16
CA LEU A 54 3.77 -2.70 4.31
C LEU A 54 3.41 -1.23 4.45
N GLY A 55 2.19 -0.96 4.89
CA GLY A 55 1.72 0.39 5.23
C GLY A 55 1.98 0.72 6.69
N GLU A 56 1.81 2.00 7.04
CA GLU A 56 2.01 2.54 8.39
C GLU A 56 1.20 1.82 9.47
N LYS A 57 0.01 1.29 9.14
CA LYS A 57 -0.83 0.56 10.10
C LYS A 57 -0.39 -0.88 10.32
N THR A 58 0.60 -1.37 9.58
CA THR A 58 1.12 -2.73 9.76
C THR A 58 2.18 -2.73 10.86
N VAL A 59 1.92 -3.49 11.91
CA VAL A 59 2.89 -3.75 12.98
C VAL A 59 3.39 -5.18 12.83
N ILE A 60 4.71 -5.35 12.79
CA ILE A 60 5.35 -6.67 12.86
C ILE A 60 5.88 -6.84 14.28
N PRO A 61 5.35 -7.79 15.07
CA PRO A 61 5.91 -8.10 16.38
C PRO A 61 7.34 -8.63 16.25
N ASP A 62 8.16 -8.36 17.26
CA ASP A 62 9.50 -8.93 17.38
C ASP A 62 9.45 -10.45 17.60
N ALA A 63 10.58 -11.12 17.36
CA ALA A 63 10.65 -12.59 17.35
C ALA A 63 10.30 -13.24 18.69
N ASP A 64 10.64 -12.58 19.80
CA ASP A 64 10.29 -12.98 21.16
C ASP A 64 8.77 -12.87 21.42
N VAL A 65 8.10 -11.86 20.85
CA VAL A 65 6.65 -11.73 20.96
C VAL A 65 5.93 -12.82 20.16
N TRP A 66 6.48 -13.22 19.01
CA TRP A 66 5.96 -14.33 18.20
C TRP A 66 5.99 -15.68 18.91
N GLU A 67 6.90 -15.88 19.86
CA GLU A 67 6.97 -17.11 20.67
C GLU A 67 5.68 -17.35 21.45
N TYR A 68 5.03 -16.27 21.90
CA TYR A 68 3.78 -16.32 22.67
C TYR A 68 2.52 -16.19 21.81
N PHE A 69 2.61 -15.52 20.66
CA PHE A 69 1.46 -15.24 19.81
C PHE A 69 1.68 -15.74 18.37
N SER A 70 1.17 -16.94 18.08
CA SER A 70 1.32 -17.56 16.76
C SER A 70 0.40 -17.00 15.67
N SER A 71 -0.47 -16.03 15.99
CA SER A 71 -1.35 -15.39 15.00
C SER A 71 -1.72 -13.95 15.36
N SER A 72 -2.09 -13.17 14.34
CA SER A 72 -2.62 -11.82 14.53
C SER A 72 -3.89 -11.78 15.37
N ASP A 73 -4.72 -12.83 15.31
CA ASP A 73 -5.93 -12.92 16.12
C ASP A 73 -5.61 -13.04 17.61
N ALA A 74 -4.58 -13.84 17.97
CA ALA A 74 -4.13 -14.00 19.34
C ALA A 74 -3.55 -12.68 19.90
N VAL A 75 -2.72 -11.98 19.11
CA VAL A 75 -2.19 -10.65 19.46
C VAL A 75 -3.34 -9.67 19.69
N ASN A 76 -4.27 -9.58 18.73
CA ASN A 76 -5.38 -8.63 18.79
C ASN A 76 -6.30 -8.89 19.98
N ASN A 77 -6.54 -10.16 20.33
CA ASN A 77 -7.34 -10.50 21.50
C ASN A 77 -6.66 -10.07 22.80
N ALA A 78 -5.36 -10.32 22.96
CA ALA A 78 -4.61 -9.87 24.13
C ALA A 78 -4.55 -8.33 24.24
N LEU A 79 -4.36 -7.62 23.13
CA LEU A 79 -4.39 -6.15 23.14
C LEU A 79 -5.77 -5.61 23.50
N ARG A 80 -6.86 -6.23 23.02
CA ARG A 80 -8.24 -5.84 23.37
C ARG A 80 -8.55 -6.07 24.85
N THR A 81 -8.10 -7.19 25.44
CA THR A 81 -8.28 -7.41 26.88
C THR A 81 -7.54 -6.35 27.68
N LEU A 82 -6.30 -6.00 27.30
CA LEU A 82 -5.58 -4.89 27.93
C LEU A 82 -6.32 -3.56 27.79
N ILE A 83 -6.83 -3.22 26.60
CA ILE A 83 -7.63 -2.01 26.39
C ILE A 83 -8.86 -1.98 27.30
N SER A 84 -9.53 -3.12 27.51
CA SER A 84 -10.70 -3.20 28.40
C SER A 84 -10.39 -3.05 29.89
N LEU A 85 -9.16 -3.37 30.30
CA LEU A 85 -8.71 -3.30 31.69
C LEU A 85 -8.14 -1.92 32.06
N VAL A 86 -7.74 -1.12 31.08
CA VAL A 86 -7.29 0.25 31.31
C VAL A 86 -8.52 1.14 31.54
N PRO A 87 -8.67 1.78 32.72
CA PRO A 87 -9.78 2.68 32.98
C PRO A 87 -9.78 3.83 31.97
N ASN A 88 -10.93 4.01 31.35
CA ASN A 88 -11.17 4.81 30.15
C ASN A 88 -10.47 6.19 30.18
N LYS A 89 -9.62 6.48 29.18
CA LYS A 89 -9.27 7.86 28.83
C LYS A 89 -10.44 8.49 28.09
N GLN A 90 -11.54 8.72 28.80
CA GLN A 90 -12.62 9.62 28.38
C GLN A 90 -12.50 10.92 29.17
N ALA A 91 -11.77 11.89 28.61
CA ALA A 91 -11.96 13.30 28.94
C ALA A 91 -11.54 14.13 27.72
N GLY A 92 -12.54 14.41 26.89
CA GLY A 92 -12.44 15.21 25.68
C GLY A 92 -13.81 15.31 25.03
N SER A 93 -14.84 15.60 25.83
CA SER A 93 -16.09 16.15 25.32
C SER A 93 -15.78 17.42 24.53
N PRO A 94 -16.42 17.67 23.37
CA PRO A 94 -16.33 18.97 22.72
C PRO A 94 -17.05 19.97 23.63
N SER A 95 -16.31 20.96 24.13
CA SER A 95 -16.88 22.13 24.77
C SER A 95 -17.15 23.18 23.69
N ALA A 96 -18.41 23.63 23.67
CA ALA A 96 -18.99 24.78 22.96
C ALA A 96 -19.11 24.67 21.42
#